data_AF-A0A496V6T9-F1
#
_entry.id   AF-A0A496V6T9-F1
#
_cell.length_a   1.000
_cell.length_b   1.000
_cell.length_c   1.000
_cell.angle_alpha   90.00
_cell.angle_beta   90.00
_cell.angle_gamma   90.00
#
_symmetry.space_group_name_H-M   'P 1'
#
loop_
_entity.id
_entity.type
_entity.pdbx_description
1 polymer ?
#
loop_
_entity_poly.entity_id
_entity_poly.type
_entity_poly.pdbx_seq_one_letter_code
_entity_poly.pdbx_strand_id
1 'polypeptide(L)'
;MIIKPPTKPFDDYKWRWAEYTPTETLNQPACFLGVLRTLYEHQGKSSSDSLILRSLEKVETEISQLLDIRVRLARTTARNLLRSSGRYWKALGVLEESRIVKLTSFGEKVASGMITQSEFAIAVIKSLTLPNRHIDSNITKWEKAQLEIKPLEVIISILNQLADYSEKEAFLTPFELVKIVIPLAGIKADIEEYTTALIAFRNNKLNLANWPDCAPRANDKRMAREFLLFLANYGFCRIAQQELKNEQQQYFLQTDYANEATEILELVSDSNMDNIVHLVRNTPSIFDSERHKVLTEVLARPQQAKFRQQVLKKYNSTCLMTGEQLSPVLQACHIIPVKDKGSDDISNSLCLRADIHILFDLGHIRIKPEGHLRFSETIKQSVSYSDLPNTIQIPDFVSSKAIHWRWMYY
;
A
#
# COMPACT_ATOMS: atom_id res chain seq x y z
N MET A 1 -17.54 -19.90 25.59
CA MET A 1 -17.69 -18.51 26.06
C MET A 1 -19.02 -17.97 25.55
N ILE A 2 -19.83 -17.28 26.37
CA ILE A 2 -21.04 -16.58 25.89
C ILE A 2 -20.63 -15.15 25.54
N ILE A 3 -20.65 -14.82 24.26
CA ILE A 3 -20.28 -13.49 23.77
C ILE A 3 -21.50 -12.58 23.89
N LYS A 4 -21.42 -11.58 24.77
CA LYS A 4 -22.50 -10.61 24.98
C LYS A 4 -22.48 -9.57 23.85
N PRO A 5 -23.64 -9.06 23.41
CA PRO A 5 -23.68 -7.93 22.48
C PRO A 5 -22.91 -6.73 23.03
N PRO A 6 -21.97 -6.14 22.28
CA PRO A 6 -21.21 -4.97 22.74
C PRO A 6 -22.09 -3.72 22.77
N THR A 7 -21.73 -2.74 23.60
CA THR A 7 -22.38 -1.42 23.62
C THR A 7 -21.54 -0.41 22.85
N LYS A 8 -22.17 0.47 22.07
CA LYS A 8 -21.44 1.58 21.45
C LYS A 8 -20.82 2.48 22.54
N PRO A 9 -19.57 2.93 22.38
CA PRO A 9 -18.96 3.88 23.30
C PRO A 9 -19.62 5.27 23.23
N PHE A 10 -20.21 5.63 22.08
CA PHE A 10 -21.01 6.82 21.85
C PHE A 10 -21.82 6.70 20.54
N ASP A 11 -22.86 7.52 20.35
CA ASP A 11 -23.88 7.34 19.31
C ASP A 11 -23.34 7.25 17.87
N ASP A 12 -22.37 8.10 17.53
CA ASP A 12 -21.78 8.19 16.19
C ASP A 12 -20.44 7.46 16.05
N TYR A 13 -20.13 6.56 16.98
CA TYR A 13 -18.98 5.66 16.91
C TYR A 13 -19.03 4.80 15.65
N LYS A 14 -17.95 4.88 14.87
CA LYS A 14 -17.72 4.09 13.66
C LYS A 14 -16.27 4.23 13.22
N TRP A 15 -15.78 3.26 12.46
CA TRP A 15 -14.48 3.40 11.79
C TRP A 15 -14.64 4.22 10.51
N ARG A 16 -13.74 5.18 10.32
CA ARG A 16 -13.74 6.07 9.16
C ARG A 16 -12.37 6.05 8.52
N TRP A 17 -12.30 5.62 7.27
CA TRP A 17 -11.10 5.77 6.45
C TRP A 17 -11.13 7.12 5.75
N ALA A 18 -10.24 8.03 6.13
CA ALA A 18 -9.89 9.30 5.49
C ALA A 18 -11.01 10.29 5.05
N GLU A 19 -11.98 9.84 4.27
CA GLU A 19 -13.01 10.61 3.57
C GLU A 19 -14.43 10.10 3.86
N TYR A 20 -15.41 11.01 3.82
CA TYR A 20 -16.83 10.67 4.05
C TYR A 20 -17.50 9.94 2.87
N THR A 21 -16.93 10.10 1.68
CA THR A 21 -17.36 9.43 0.45
C THR A 21 -16.14 8.77 -0.17
N PRO A 22 -15.80 7.55 0.28
CA PRO A 22 -14.58 6.88 -0.15
C PRO A 22 -14.59 6.63 -1.66
N THR A 23 -13.41 6.79 -2.26
CA THR A 23 -13.13 6.41 -3.64
C THR A 23 -12.05 5.34 -3.56
N GLU A 24 -12.46 4.07 -3.54
CA GLU A 24 -11.60 2.90 -3.27
C GLU A 24 -10.38 2.82 -4.18
N THR A 25 -10.47 3.35 -5.40
CA THR A 25 -9.33 3.41 -6.33
C THR A 25 -8.22 4.34 -5.88
N LEU A 26 -8.48 5.33 -5.02
CA LEU A 26 -7.41 6.20 -4.47
C LEU A 26 -6.44 5.44 -3.56
N ASN A 27 -6.87 4.28 -3.04
CA ASN A 27 -6.07 3.41 -2.20
C ASN A 27 -5.12 2.52 -3.01
N GLN A 28 -5.31 2.44 -4.33
CA GLN A 28 -4.41 1.68 -5.18
C GLN A 28 -3.07 2.42 -5.29
N PRO A 29 -1.91 1.75 -5.16
CA PRO A 29 -0.63 2.44 -5.02
C PRO A 29 -0.31 3.33 -6.21
N ALA A 30 -0.62 2.88 -7.43
CA ALA A 30 -0.46 3.67 -8.64
C ALA A 30 -1.27 4.99 -8.61
N CYS A 31 -2.54 4.94 -8.21
CA CYS A 31 -3.37 6.14 -8.06
C CYS A 31 -2.84 7.06 -6.96
N PHE A 32 -2.52 6.50 -5.81
CA PHE A 32 -2.00 7.27 -4.67
C PHE A 32 -0.70 7.98 -5.02
N LEU A 33 0.28 7.26 -5.56
CA LEU A 33 1.61 7.76 -5.92
C LEU A 33 1.56 8.73 -7.10
N GLY A 34 0.77 8.44 -8.13
CA GLY A 34 0.63 9.32 -9.29
C GLY A 34 0.12 10.71 -8.88
N VAL A 35 -0.87 10.74 -7.99
CA VAL A 35 -1.35 12.00 -7.40
C VAL A 35 -0.28 12.61 -6.51
N LEU A 36 0.29 11.88 -5.56
CA LEU A 36 1.28 12.41 -4.62
C LEU A 36 2.48 13.04 -5.33
N ARG A 37 2.99 12.39 -6.39
CA ARG A 37 4.10 12.90 -7.22
C ARG A 37 3.71 14.12 -8.02
N THR A 38 2.48 14.17 -8.53
CA THR A 38 1.92 15.40 -9.11
C THR A 38 1.92 16.54 -8.09
N LEU A 39 1.48 16.28 -6.85
CA LEU A 39 1.48 17.29 -5.80
C LEU A 39 2.90 17.75 -5.43
N TYR A 40 3.85 16.82 -5.40
CA TYR A 40 5.26 17.11 -5.16
C TYR A 40 5.87 18.02 -6.24
N GLU A 41 5.53 17.84 -7.52
CA GLU A 41 6.00 18.71 -8.60
C GLU A 41 5.39 20.13 -8.56
N HIS A 42 4.27 20.29 -7.87
CA HIS A 42 3.52 21.55 -7.78
C HIS A 42 3.47 22.13 -6.37
N GLN A 43 4.46 21.81 -5.51
CA GLN A 43 4.56 22.41 -4.17
C GLN A 43 4.55 23.94 -4.24
N GLY A 44 3.91 24.56 -3.25
CA GLY A 44 3.76 26.02 -3.17
C GLY A 44 2.57 26.58 -3.97
N LYS A 45 1.99 25.81 -4.91
CA LYS A 45 0.87 26.28 -5.73
C LYS A 45 -0.46 26.17 -5.00
N SER A 46 -1.40 27.02 -5.38
CA SER A 46 -2.80 26.90 -4.92
C SER A 46 -3.36 25.54 -5.33
N SER A 47 -4.14 24.90 -4.45
CA SER A 47 -4.79 23.64 -4.81
C SER A 47 -5.64 23.75 -6.06
N SER A 48 -6.15 24.94 -6.41
CA SER A 48 -6.97 25.23 -7.60
C SER A 48 -6.19 25.67 -8.84
N ASP A 49 -4.86 25.55 -8.83
CA ASP A 49 -4.01 25.88 -9.98
C ASP A 49 -4.34 25.00 -11.20
N SER A 50 -4.43 25.62 -12.38
CA SER A 50 -4.79 24.92 -13.63
C SER A 50 -3.70 23.94 -14.09
N LEU A 51 -2.44 24.15 -13.70
CA LEU A 51 -1.34 23.24 -14.00
C LEU A 51 -1.45 21.93 -13.19
N ILE A 52 -1.92 22.01 -11.94
CA ILE A 52 -2.22 20.82 -11.13
C ILE A 52 -3.36 20.05 -11.80
N LEU A 53 -4.42 20.73 -12.22
CA LEU A 53 -5.55 20.08 -12.89
C LEU A 53 -5.09 19.31 -14.14
N ARG A 54 -4.34 19.94 -15.03
CA ARG A 54 -3.79 19.30 -16.25
C ARG A 54 -2.90 18.11 -15.93
N SER A 55 -2.11 18.19 -14.86
CA SER A 55 -1.24 17.10 -14.44
C SER A 55 -2.06 15.92 -13.88
N LEU A 56 -3.12 16.20 -13.12
CA LEU A 56 -4.05 15.17 -12.65
C LEU A 56 -4.85 14.52 -13.80
N GLU A 57 -5.25 15.28 -14.83
CA GLU A 57 -5.87 14.74 -16.05
C GLU A 57 -4.93 13.80 -16.81
N LYS A 58 -3.64 14.15 -16.86
CA LYS A 58 -2.60 13.29 -17.42
C LYS A 58 -2.46 12.00 -16.62
N VAL A 59 -2.38 12.07 -15.30
CA VAL A 59 -2.34 10.89 -14.42
C VAL A 59 -3.58 10.02 -14.59
N GLU A 60 -4.77 10.62 -14.63
CA GLU A 60 -6.04 9.90 -14.87
C GLU A 60 -6.01 9.14 -16.20
N THR A 61 -5.53 9.79 -17.26
CA THR A 61 -5.40 9.21 -18.60
C THR A 61 -4.39 8.05 -18.60
N GLU A 62 -3.21 8.25 -18.02
CA GLU A 62 -2.14 7.25 -17.98
C GLU A 62 -2.53 6.03 -17.15
N ILE A 63 -3.13 6.22 -15.97
CA ILE A 63 -3.63 5.13 -15.14
C ILE A 63 -4.74 4.35 -15.86
N SER A 64 -5.67 5.05 -16.51
CA SER A 64 -6.75 4.38 -17.26
C SER A 64 -6.20 3.57 -18.43
N GLN A 65 -5.21 4.09 -19.16
CA GLN A 65 -4.65 3.43 -20.35
C GLN A 65 -3.66 2.31 -20.02
N LEU A 66 -2.83 2.49 -18.99
CA LEU A 66 -1.74 1.57 -18.67
C LEU A 66 -2.14 0.50 -17.67
N LEU A 67 -3.12 0.77 -16.79
CA LEU A 67 -3.51 -0.14 -15.72
C LEU A 67 -4.96 -0.61 -15.83
N ASP A 68 -5.75 -0.02 -16.74
CA ASP A 68 -7.19 -0.28 -16.87
C ASP A 68 -7.93 0.00 -15.55
N ILE A 69 -7.44 0.99 -14.80
CA ILE A 69 -8.04 1.47 -13.57
C ILE A 69 -8.87 2.70 -13.92
N ARG A 70 -10.19 2.63 -13.71
CA ARG A 70 -11.09 3.78 -13.89
C ARG A 70 -11.13 4.63 -12.64
N VAL A 71 -10.56 5.81 -12.72
CA VAL A 71 -10.59 6.82 -11.65
C VAL A 71 -10.97 8.17 -12.24
N ARG A 72 -11.58 9.04 -11.43
CA ARG A 72 -11.76 10.46 -11.78
C ARG A 72 -10.99 11.32 -10.79
N LEU A 73 -9.85 11.83 -11.21
CA LEU A 73 -8.97 12.71 -10.44
C LEU A 73 -9.24 14.19 -10.75
N ALA A 74 -9.68 14.49 -11.96
CA ALA A 74 -9.94 15.85 -12.42
C ALA A 74 -11.38 16.02 -12.92
N ARG A 75 -12.06 17.11 -12.50
CA ARG A 75 -13.37 17.51 -13.05
C ARG A 75 -13.39 18.98 -13.47
N THR A 76 -13.00 19.88 -12.57
CA THR A 76 -12.79 21.32 -12.85
C THR A 76 -11.76 21.90 -11.87
N THR A 77 -11.24 23.12 -12.12
CA THR A 77 -10.32 23.82 -11.18
C THR A 77 -10.96 24.11 -9.81
N ALA A 78 -12.29 24.29 -9.77
CA ALA A 78 -13.06 24.49 -8.54
C ALA A 78 -13.45 23.17 -7.83
N ARG A 79 -13.47 22.03 -8.56
CA ARG A 79 -13.73 20.67 -8.06
C ARG A 79 -12.61 19.73 -8.50
N ASN A 80 -11.41 19.94 -7.98
CA ASN A 80 -10.31 19.00 -8.14
C ASN A 80 -10.14 18.13 -6.88
N LEU A 81 -9.39 17.05 -7.05
CA LEU A 81 -9.13 16.02 -6.04
C LEU A 81 -8.71 16.57 -4.68
N LEU A 82 -7.94 17.66 -4.64
CA LEU A 82 -7.45 18.24 -3.39
C LEU A 82 -8.55 18.87 -2.53
N ARG A 83 -9.61 19.42 -3.16
CA ARG A 83 -10.74 20.00 -2.42
C ARG A 83 -11.80 18.96 -2.07
N SER A 84 -11.99 17.93 -2.90
CA SER A 84 -13.01 16.91 -2.69
C SER A 84 -12.51 15.67 -1.94
N SER A 85 -11.21 15.42 -1.96
CA SER A 85 -10.60 14.15 -1.54
C SER A 85 -9.18 14.32 -0.95
N GLY A 86 -8.76 15.56 -0.65
CA GLY A 86 -7.44 15.84 -0.08
C GLY A 86 -7.25 15.30 1.34
N ARG A 87 -8.33 14.90 2.04
CA ARG A 87 -8.21 14.27 3.36
C ARG A 87 -7.58 12.90 3.24
N TYR A 88 -7.60 12.25 2.08
CA TYR A 88 -6.92 10.98 1.84
C TYR A 88 -5.41 11.08 2.13
N TRP A 89 -4.71 12.00 1.46
CA TRP A 89 -3.27 12.22 1.68
C TRP A 89 -2.95 12.80 3.05
N LYS A 90 -3.83 13.62 3.64
CA LYS A 90 -3.67 14.11 5.01
C LYS A 90 -3.79 12.97 6.04
N ALA A 91 -4.80 12.11 5.89
CA ALA A 91 -5.06 10.99 6.79
C ALA A 91 -3.90 10.00 6.87
N LEU A 92 -3.11 9.90 5.79
CA LEU A 92 -1.93 9.05 5.68
C LEU A 92 -0.62 9.81 5.95
N GLY A 93 -0.70 11.03 6.49
CA GLY A 93 0.46 11.79 6.97
C GLY A 93 1.38 12.38 5.89
N VAL A 94 0.99 12.36 4.62
CA VAL A 94 1.86 12.82 3.50
C VAL A 94 1.57 14.24 3.01
N LEU A 95 0.45 14.84 3.41
CA LEU A 95 0.05 16.20 3.01
C LEU A 95 -0.27 17.05 4.24
N GLU A 96 0.22 18.30 4.24
CA GLU A 96 -0.07 19.25 5.33
C GLU A 96 -1.48 19.86 5.22
N GLU A 97 -1.98 20.37 6.34
CA GLU A 97 -3.16 21.22 6.34
C GLU A 97 -2.83 22.64 5.87
N SER A 98 -2.91 22.86 4.56
CA SER A 98 -2.62 24.14 3.93
C SER A 98 -3.59 24.49 2.81
N ARG A 99 -3.68 25.79 2.47
CA ARG A 99 -4.41 26.30 1.29
C ARG A 99 -3.63 26.10 -0.01
N ILE A 100 -2.33 25.92 0.10
CA ILE A 100 -1.43 25.59 -1.00
C ILE A 100 -1.03 24.11 -0.90
N VAL A 101 -0.58 23.54 -2.01
CA VAL A 101 0.01 22.20 -2.03
C VAL A 101 1.31 22.24 -1.25
N LYS A 102 1.34 21.51 -0.14
CA LYS A 102 2.52 21.35 0.70
C LYS A 102 2.52 19.95 1.28
N LEU A 103 3.51 19.16 0.88
CA LEU A 103 3.72 17.82 1.41
C LEU A 103 4.39 17.93 2.78
N THR A 104 4.19 16.93 3.63
CA THR A 104 5.03 16.76 4.83
C THR A 104 6.43 16.29 4.42
N SER A 105 7.42 16.38 5.30
CA SER A 105 8.76 15.84 5.02
C SER A 105 8.70 14.34 4.67
N PHE A 106 7.89 13.57 5.40
CA PHE A 106 7.58 12.18 5.09
C PHE A 106 6.96 12.02 3.69
N GLY A 107 5.96 12.84 3.35
CA GLY A 107 5.33 12.82 2.03
C GLY A 107 6.29 13.11 0.88
N GLU A 108 7.23 14.05 1.05
CA GLU A 108 8.26 14.34 0.05
C GLU A 108 9.19 13.15 -0.17
N LYS A 109 9.58 12.46 0.90
CA LYS A 109 10.42 11.24 0.81
C LYS A 109 9.69 10.10 0.11
N VAL A 110 8.39 9.92 0.37
CA VAL A 110 7.56 8.93 -0.36
C VAL A 110 7.43 9.33 -1.84
N ALA A 111 7.11 10.59 -2.14
CA ALA A 111 6.93 11.06 -3.51
C ALA A 111 8.21 10.90 -4.35
N SER A 112 9.36 11.28 -3.78
CA SER A 112 10.66 11.20 -4.44
C SER A 112 11.21 9.77 -4.56
N GLY A 113 10.66 8.81 -3.81
CA GLY A 113 11.14 7.43 -3.74
C GLY A 113 12.35 7.25 -2.81
N MET A 114 12.55 8.16 -1.85
CA MET A 114 13.50 7.93 -0.74
C MET A 114 12.95 6.94 0.30
N ILE A 115 11.62 6.81 0.37
CA ILE A 115 10.88 5.81 1.14
C ILE A 115 10.19 4.86 0.15
N THR A 116 10.33 3.55 0.37
CA THR A 116 9.69 2.52 -0.46
C THR A 116 8.19 2.42 -0.16
N GLN A 117 7.42 1.77 -1.04
CA GLN A 117 5.98 1.58 -0.81
C GLN A 117 5.69 0.75 0.45
N SER A 118 6.55 -0.22 0.75
CA SER A 118 6.43 -1.08 1.92
C SER A 118 6.76 -0.32 3.20
N GLU A 119 7.88 0.43 3.20
CA GLU A 119 8.23 1.34 4.31
C GLU A 119 7.08 2.33 4.60
N PHE A 120 6.49 2.91 3.55
CA PHE A 120 5.30 3.77 3.66
C PHE A 120 4.12 3.03 4.29
N ALA A 121 3.80 1.84 3.80
CA ALA A 121 2.64 1.10 4.26
C ALA A 121 2.77 0.64 5.71
N ILE A 122 3.95 0.17 6.13
CA ILE A 122 4.24 -0.17 7.53
C ILE A 122 4.13 1.08 8.41
N ALA A 123 4.66 2.22 7.96
CA ALA A 123 4.52 3.48 8.69
C ALA A 123 3.05 3.89 8.88
N VAL A 124 2.19 3.67 7.89
CA VAL A 124 0.74 3.88 8.02
C VAL A 124 0.11 2.87 8.97
N ILE A 125 0.43 1.58 8.86
CA ILE A 125 -0.08 0.52 9.75
C ILE A 125 0.19 0.87 11.21
N LYS A 126 1.39 1.34 11.53
CA LYS A 126 1.83 1.62 12.90
C LYS A 126 1.41 2.98 13.45
N SER A 127 1.12 3.96 12.60
CA SER A 127 0.78 5.33 13.04
C SER A 127 -0.71 5.65 12.94
N LEU A 128 -1.47 5.00 12.05
CA LEU A 128 -2.88 5.30 11.83
C LEU A 128 -3.72 4.86 13.03
N THR A 129 -4.36 5.85 13.65
CA THR A 129 -5.27 5.69 14.78
C THR A 129 -6.69 6.14 14.42
N LEU A 130 -7.67 5.66 15.18
CA LEU A 130 -9.02 6.20 15.26
C LEU A 130 -9.23 6.72 16.69
N PRO A 131 -9.53 8.02 16.88
CA PRO A 131 -9.73 9.03 15.84
C PRO A 131 -8.44 9.34 15.05
N ASN A 132 -8.57 9.70 13.77
CA ASN A 132 -7.41 9.99 12.93
C ASN A 132 -6.90 11.40 13.24
N ARG A 133 -5.78 11.47 13.96
CA ARG A 133 -5.17 12.71 14.47
C ARG A 133 -4.77 13.71 13.37
N HIS A 134 -4.65 13.29 12.11
CA HIS A 134 -4.34 14.19 11.00
C HIS A 134 -5.56 14.92 10.42
N ILE A 135 -6.78 14.41 10.63
CA ILE A 135 -7.98 14.92 9.95
C ILE A 135 -9.21 15.12 10.85
N ASP A 136 -9.19 14.56 12.06
CA ASP A 136 -10.28 14.65 13.03
C ASP A 136 -9.99 15.77 14.03
N SER A 137 -10.69 16.89 13.88
CA SER A 137 -10.51 18.07 14.74
C SER A 137 -11.35 18.03 16.03
N ASN A 138 -12.40 17.20 16.08
CA ASN A 138 -13.22 17.03 17.28
C ASN A 138 -13.20 15.57 17.74
N ILE A 139 -12.34 15.30 18.72
CA ILE A 139 -12.12 13.96 19.27
C ILE A 139 -12.67 13.79 20.70
N THR A 140 -13.38 14.78 21.22
CA THR A 140 -13.87 14.82 22.62
C THR A 140 -14.62 13.55 23.05
N LYS A 141 -15.43 12.96 22.16
CA LYS A 141 -16.18 11.73 22.47
C LYS A 141 -15.26 10.51 22.61
N TRP A 142 -14.22 10.44 21.78
CA TRP A 142 -13.19 9.39 21.85
C TRP A 142 -12.37 9.53 23.12
N GLU A 143 -11.97 10.75 23.48
CA GLU A 143 -11.25 11.04 24.73
C GLU A 143 -12.08 10.69 25.97
N LYS A 144 -13.37 11.09 26.00
CA LYS A 144 -14.30 10.74 27.08
C LYS A 144 -14.50 9.23 27.23
N ALA A 145 -14.49 8.49 26.12
CA ALA A 145 -14.53 7.03 26.12
C ALA A 145 -13.16 6.38 26.40
N GLN A 146 -12.09 7.19 26.52
CA GLN A 146 -10.70 6.74 26.62
C GLN A 146 -10.36 5.73 25.51
N LEU A 147 -10.85 5.98 24.30
CA LEU A 147 -10.80 5.04 23.20
C LEU A 147 -9.84 5.56 22.13
N GLU A 148 -8.85 4.74 21.81
CA GLU A 148 -7.99 4.88 20.65
C GLU A 148 -7.83 3.49 20.03
N ILE A 149 -7.97 3.40 18.71
CA ILE A 149 -7.92 2.12 17.99
C ILE A 149 -6.89 2.23 16.88
N LYS A 150 -6.07 1.19 16.70
CA LYS A 150 -5.21 1.04 15.52
C LYS A 150 -5.83 0.01 14.58
N PRO A 151 -6.73 0.45 13.67
CA PRO A 151 -7.60 -0.47 12.94
C PRO A 151 -6.84 -1.45 12.04
N LEU A 152 -5.71 -1.01 11.46
CA LEU A 152 -4.87 -1.87 10.61
C LEU A 152 -4.17 -2.95 11.44
N GLU A 153 -3.59 -2.59 12.60
CA GLU A 153 -2.98 -3.56 13.52
C GLU A 153 -4.02 -4.55 14.05
N VAL A 154 -5.22 -4.08 14.44
CA VAL A 154 -6.32 -4.96 14.90
C VAL A 154 -6.69 -5.98 13.83
N ILE A 155 -6.84 -5.56 12.57
CA ILE A 155 -7.17 -6.48 11.46
C ILE A 155 -6.04 -7.51 11.26
N ILE A 156 -4.78 -7.08 11.26
CA ILE A 156 -3.63 -7.98 11.09
C ILE A 156 -3.57 -8.99 12.25
N SER A 157 -3.72 -8.54 13.49
CA SER A 157 -3.72 -9.41 14.68
C SER A 157 -4.84 -10.45 14.65
N ILE A 158 -6.04 -10.06 14.21
CA ILE A 158 -7.18 -10.98 14.04
C ILE A 158 -6.85 -12.04 12.98
N LEU A 159 -6.37 -11.62 11.81
CA LEU A 159 -6.03 -12.56 10.73
C LEU A 159 -4.91 -13.51 11.13
N ASN A 160 -3.90 -13.01 11.85
CA ASN A 160 -2.79 -13.81 12.37
C ASN A 160 -3.28 -14.88 13.34
N GLN A 161 -4.08 -14.51 14.35
CA GLN A 161 -4.60 -15.49 15.31
C GLN A 161 -5.61 -16.47 14.68
N LEU A 162 -6.39 -16.05 13.68
CA LEU A 162 -7.24 -16.98 12.93
C LEU A 162 -6.41 -18.01 12.14
N ALA A 163 -5.22 -17.63 11.64
CA ALA A 163 -4.32 -18.55 10.96
C ALA A 163 -3.79 -19.65 11.88
N ASP A 164 -3.48 -19.31 13.14
CA ASP A 164 -3.09 -20.29 14.17
C ASP A 164 -4.20 -21.32 14.44
N TYR A 165 -5.46 -20.92 14.27
CA TYR A 165 -6.62 -21.79 14.46
C TYR A 165 -6.94 -22.65 13.24
N SER A 166 -6.99 -22.05 12.05
CA SER A 166 -7.31 -22.72 10.79
C SER A 166 -6.98 -21.85 9.58
N GLU A 167 -6.09 -22.31 8.71
CA GLU A 167 -5.74 -21.63 7.46
C GLU A 167 -6.97 -21.32 6.57
N LYS A 168 -7.96 -22.21 6.57
CA LYS A 168 -9.20 -22.03 5.79
C LYS A 168 -10.08 -20.92 6.34
N GLU A 169 -10.06 -20.71 7.66
CA GLU A 169 -10.83 -19.70 8.36
C GLU A 169 -10.03 -18.41 8.59
N ALA A 170 -8.77 -18.35 8.14
CA ALA A 170 -7.86 -17.21 8.30
C ALA A 170 -8.16 -16.03 7.36
N PHE A 171 -9.43 -15.66 7.26
CA PHE A 171 -9.89 -14.50 6.49
C PHE A 171 -10.73 -13.56 7.33
N LEU A 172 -10.93 -12.35 6.82
CA LEU A 172 -11.94 -11.41 7.29
C LEU A 172 -12.71 -10.87 6.08
N THR A 173 -14.02 -10.72 6.21
CA THR A 173 -14.88 -10.05 5.22
C THR A 173 -15.25 -8.63 5.66
N PRO A 174 -15.58 -7.71 4.73
CA PRO A 174 -16.08 -6.39 5.12
C PRO A 174 -17.38 -6.44 5.93
N PHE A 175 -18.22 -7.46 5.71
CA PHE A 175 -19.39 -7.72 6.56
C PHE A 175 -18.98 -8.01 8.01
N GLU A 176 -18.06 -8.95 8.22
CA GLU A 176 -17.56 -9.32 9.55
C GLU A 176 -16.83 -8.16 10.23
N LEU A 177 -16.05 -7.39 9.47
CA LEU A 177 -15.42 -6.17 9.95
C LEU A 177 -16.48 -5.20 10.50
N VAL A 178 -17.53 -4.93 9.73
CA VAL A 178 -18.59 -3.98 10.11
C VAL A 178 -19.46 -4.49 11.26
N LYS A 179 -19.84 -5.77 11.22
CA LYS A 179 -20.85 -6.33 12.12
C LYS A 179 -20.28 -6.96 13.38
N ILE A 180 -19.00 -7.30 13.40
CA ILE A 180 -18.36 -7.97 14.53
C ILE A 180 -17.18 -7.15 15.06
N VAL A 181 -16.18 -6.89 14.21
CA VAL A 181 -14.92 -6.27 14.65
C VAL A 181 -15.11 -4.83 15.11
N ILE A 182 -15.78 -3.97 14.32
CA ILE A 182 -16.01 -2.57 14.72
C ILE A 182 -16.76 -2.47 16.05
N PRO A 183 -17.90 -3.16 16.26
CA PRO A 183 -18.58 -3.16 17.56
C PRO A 183 -17.70 -3.61 18.74
N LEU A 184 -16.93 -4.68 18.59
CA LEU A 184 -16.03 -5.18 19.64
C LEU A 184 -14.87 -4.22 19.93
N ALA A 185 -14.36 -3.54 18.91
CA ALA A 185 -13.36 -2.49 19.10
C ALA A 185 -13.87 -1.30 19.93
N GLY A 186 -15.18 -1.03 19.91
CA GLY A 186 -15.79 0.01 20.72
C GLY A 186 -15.74 -0.28 22.23
N ILE A 187 -15.63 -1.54 22.61
CA ILE A 187 -15.54 -1.99 24.02
C ILE A 187 -14.12 -2.43 24.42
N LYS A 188 -13.11 -2.19 23.56
CA LYS A 188 -11.71 -2.56 23.78
C LYS A 188 -11.51 -4.08 23.99
N ALA A 189 -12.26 -4.87 23.22
CA ALA A 189 -12.13 -6.32 23.23
C ALA A 189 -10.68 -6.76 22.92
N ASP A 190 -10.24 -7.86 23.51
CA ASP A 190 -8.95 -8.46 23.17
C ASP A 190 -9.01 -9.29 21.88
N ILE A 191 -7.84 -9.70 21.37
CA ILE A 191 -7.73 -10.44 20.10
C ILE A 191 -8.49 -11.79 20.14
N GLU A 192 -8.51 -12.48 21.28
CA GLU A 192 -9.21 -13.74 21.47
C GLU A 192 -10.74 -13.57 21.40
N GLU A 193 -11.27 -12.47 21.95
CA GLU A 193 -12.70 -12.15 21.86
C GLU A 193 -13.15 -11.94 20.40
N TYR A 194 -12.34 -11.27 19.57
CA TYR A 194 -12.64 -11.11 18.14
C TYR A 194 -12.68 -12.45 17.42
N THR A 195 -11.63 -13.25 17.55
CA THR A 195 -11.53 -14.53 16.82
C THR A 195 -12.58 -15.52 17.29
N THR A 196 -12.88 -15.58 18.58
CA THR A 196 -13.97 -16.37 19.14
C THR A 196 -15.33 -15.93 18.57
N ALA A 197 -15.58 -14.62 18.45
CA ALA A 197 -16.82 -14.11 17.85
C ALA A 197 -16.95 -14.45 16.38
N LEU A 198 -15.88 -14.31 15.60
CA LEU A 198 -15.85 -14.63 14.18
C LEU A 198 -16.11 -16.13 13.95
N ILE A 199 -15.40 -17.00 14.67
CA ILE A 199 -15.57 -18.46 14.58
C ILE A 199 -16.98 -18.87 15.04
N ALA A 200 -17.49 -18.29 16.13
CA ALA A 200 -18.84 -18.57 16.60
C ALA A 200 -19.90 -18.12 15.59
N PHE A 201 -19.74 -16.94 14.98
CA PHE A 201 -20.64 -16.45 13.93
C PHE A 201 -20.68 -17.38 12.72
N ARG A 202 -19.52 -17.75 12.18
CA ARG A 202 -19.42 -18.65 11.02
C ARG A 202 -20.01 -20.04 11.28
N ASN A 203 -19.93 -20.51 12.52
CA ASN A 203 -20.53 -21.78 12.94
C ASN A 203 -22.01 -21.66 13.35
N ASN A 204 -22.67 -20.52 13.08
CA ASN A 204 -24.06 -20.24 13.47
C ASN A 204 -24.33 -20.32 14.99
N LYS A 205 -23.29 -20.10 15.81
CA LYS A 205 -23.35 -20.09 17.29
C LYS A 205 -23.45 -18.69 17.88
N LEU A 206 -23.36 -17.64 17.06
CA LEU A 206 -23.50 -16.25 17.47
C LEU A 206 -24.57 -15.54 16.64
N ASN A 207 -25.57 -14.96 17.32
CA ASN A 207 -26.61 -14.15 16.69
C ASN A 207 -26.28 -12.65 16.85
N LEU A 208 -26.21 -11.94 15.72
CA LEU A 208 -25.87 -10.51 15.67
C LEU A 208 -27.08 -9.57 15.72
N ALA A 209 -28.31 -10.08 15.85
CA ALA A 209 -29.53 -9.26 15.77
C ALA A 209 -29.58 -8.13 16.81
N ASN A 210 -29.01 -8.36 18.00
CA ASN A 210 -28.95 -7.37 19.08
C ASN A 210 -27.63 -6.58 19.12
N TRP A 211 -26.74 -6.79 18.15
CA TRP A 211 -25.47 -6.07 18.08
C TRP A 211 -25.68 -4.65 17.52
N PRO A 212 -24.94 -3.65 18.01
CA PRO A 212 -25.12 -2.28 17.59
C PRO A 212 -24.70 -2.08 16.12
N ASP A 213 -25.45 -1.25 15.40
CA ASP A 213 -25.07 -0.88 14.04
C ASP A 213 -24.08 0.29 14.02
N CYS A 214 -22.79 -0.01 13.91
CA CYS A 214 -21.72 0.97 13.81
C CYS A 214 -21.46 1.46 12.37
N ALA A 215 -22.30 1.10 11.39
CA ALA A 215 -22.19 1.58 10.01
C ALA A 215 -23.57 1.81 9.34
N PRO A 216 -24.43 2.67 9.91
CA PRO A 216 -25.82 2.81 9.49
C PRO A 216 -25.98 3.46 8.11
N ARG A 217 -25.01 4.27 7.65
CA ARG A 217 -25.08 4.93 6.34
C ARG A 217 -24.43 4.07 5.26
N ALA A 218 -24.90 4.18 4.02
CA ALA A 218 -24.37 3.44 2.88
C ALA A 218 -22.84 3.58 2.71
N ASN A 219 -22.30 4.79 2.92
CA ASN A 219 -20.86 5.04 2.83
C ASN A 219 -20.06 4.50 4.02
N ASP A 220 -20.69 4.23 5.18
CA ASP A 220 -19.96 3.76 6.37
C ASP A 220 -19.34 2.38 6.13
N LYS A 221 -20.06 1.50 5.45
CA LYS A 221 -19.55 0.17 5.04
C LYS A 221 -18.38 0.28 4.06
N ARG A 222 -18.45 1.26 3.13
CA ARG A 222 -17.37 1.51 2.17
C ARG A 222 -16.13 2.05 2.87
N MET A 223 -16.29 2.96 3.84
CA MET A 223 -15.19 3.48 4.66
C MET A 223 -14.53 2.36 5.49
N ALA A 224 -15.31 1.44 6.05
CA ALA A 224 -14.75 0.29 6.77
C ALA A 224 -13.95 -0.63 5.83
N ARG A 225 -14.43 -0.87 4.61
CA ARG A 225 -13.73 -1.72 3.64
C ARG A 225 -12.39 -1.16 3.19
N GLU A 226 -12.21 0.16 3.17
CA GLU A 226 -10.92 0.80 2.79
C GLU A 226 -9.74 0.32 3.64
N PHE A 227 -9.94 -0.04 4.91
CA PHE A 227 -8.86 -0.61 5.74
C PHE A 227 -8.35 -1.95 5.19
N LEU A 228 -9.28 -2.82 4.77
CA LEU A 228 -8.95 -4.10 4.13
C LEU A 228 -8.34 -3.91 2.75
N LEU A 229 -8.85 -2.94 1.98
CA LEU A 229 -8.30 -2.58 0.67
C LEU A 229 -6.89 -2.02 0.78
N PHE A 230 -6.58 -1.21 1.80
CA PHE A 230 -5.23 -0.71 2.04
C PHE A 230 -4.26 -1.89 2.25
N LEU A 231 -4.59 -2.79 3.18
CA LEU A 231 -3.76 -3.98 3.43
C LEU A 231 -3.57 -4.83 2.16
N ALA A 232 -4.62 -4.97 1.34
CA ALA A 232 -4.53 -5.72 0.09
C ALA A 232 -3.68 -5.02 -0.98
N ASN A 233 -3.89 -3.71 -1.17
CA ASN A 233 -3.21 -2.89 -2.17
C ASN A 233 -1.71 -2.80 -1.93
N TYR A 234 -1.28 -2.80 -0.66
CA TYR A 234 0.13 -2.79 -0.27
C TYR A 234 0.68 -4.21 -0.01
N GLY A 235 -0.10 -5.25 -0.30
CA GLY A 235 0.37 -6.63 -0.35
C GLY A 235 0.49 -7.34 0.99
N PHE A 236 -0.08 -6.81 2.07
CA PHE A 236 -0.18 -7.51 3.36
C PHE A 236 -1.29 -8.55 3.34
N CYS A 237 -2.36 -8.27 2.60
CA CYS A 237 -3.47 -9.19 2.40
C CYS A 237 -3.60 -9.61 0.94
N ARG A 238 -4.03 -10.86 0.73
CA ARG A 238 -4.53 -11.33 -0.56
C ARG A 238 -6.05 -11.38 -0.53
N ILE A 239 -6.66 -11.06 -1.67
CA ILE A 239 -8.10 -11.17 -1.87
C ILE A 239 -8.39 -12.53 -2.52
N ALA A 240 -9.42 -13.25 -2.06
CA ALA A 240 -9.84 -14.49 -2.71
C ALA A 240 -10.17 -14.27 -4.19
N GLN A 241 -9.79 -15.21 -5.06
CA GLN A 241 -10.05 -15.11 -6.51
C GLN A 241 -11.53 -15.26 -6.89
N GLN A 242 -12.37 -15.72 -5.96
CA GLN A 242 -13.80 -15.88 -6.21
C GLN A 242 -14.48 -14.51 -6.34
N GLU A 243 -15.31 -14.36 -7.37
CA GLU A 243 -16.16 -13.18 -7.56
C GLU A 243 -17.29 -13.20 -6.53
N LEU A 244 -17.05 -12.56 -5.39
CA LEU A 244 -18.05 -12.36 -4.34
C LEU A 244 -18.53 -10.91 -4.35
N LYS A 245 -19.70 -10.68 -3.74
CA LYS A 245 -20.12 -9.31 -3.45
C LYS A 245 -19.07 -8.65 -2.55
N ASN A 246 -18.87 -7.34 -2.71
CA ASN A 246 -17.90 -6.57 -1.93
C ASN A 246 -17.96 -6.85 -0.41
N GLU A 247 -19.15 -7.05 0.16
CA GLU A 247 -19.32 -7.32 1.60
C GLU A 247 -18.89 -8.73 2.03
N GLN A 248 -18.85 -9.69 1.10
CA GLN A 248 -18.50 -11.10 1.31
C GLN A 248 -17.07 -11.42 0.86
N GLN A 249 -16.39 -10.48 0.19
CA GLN A 249 -15.03 -10.68 -0.29
C GLN A 249 -14.11 -11.05 0.87
N GLN A 250 -13.36 -12.13 0.72
CA GLN A 250 -12.48 -12.66 1.76
C GLN A 250 -11.06 -12.11 1.59
N TYR A 251 -10.53 -11.54 2.67
CA TYR A 251 -9.16 -11.02 2.76
C TYR A 251 -8.37 -11.92 3.70
N PHE A 252 -7.27 -12.49 3.21
CA PHE A 252 -6.37 -13.35 3.97
C PHE A 252 -5.04 -12.64 4.15
N LEU A 253 -4.37 -12.86 5.27
CA LEU A 253 -2.96 -12.46 5.39
C LEU A 253 -2.15 -13.21 4.31
N GLN A 254 -1.24 -12.51 3.62
CA GLN A 254 -0.38 -13.17 2.64
C GLN A 254 0.60 -14.10 3.37
N THR A 255 0.84 -15.31 2.84
CA THR A 255 1.63 -16.36 3.51
C THR A 255 3.05 -15.89 3.84
N ASP A 256 3.67 -15.13 2.95
CA ASP A 256 5.01 -14.57 3.16
C ASP A 256 5.04 -13.57 4.33
N TYR A 257 3.90 -12.91 4.63
CA TYR A 257 3.74 -11.95 5.72
C TYR A 257 3.38 -12.58 7.07
N ALA A 258 3.06 -13.86 7.17
CA ALA A 258 2.67 -14.45 8.46
C ALA A 258 3.79 -14.36 9.51
N ASN A 259 5.04 -14.51 9.08
CA ASN A 259 6.20 -14.34 9.95
C ASN A 259 6.50 -12.86 10.25
N GLU A 260 6.28 -11.96 9.29
CA GLU A 260 6.49 -10.52 9.47
C GLU A 260 5.39 -9.84 10.29
N ALA A 261 4.16 -10.36 10.23
CA ALA A 261 3.02 -9.72 10.87
C ALA A 261 3.26 -9.58 12.37
N THR A 262 3.80 -10.61 13.02
CA THR A 262 4.19 -10.57 14.43
C THR A 262 5.22 -9.47 14.69
N GLU A 263 6.29 -9.41 13.89
CA GLU A 263 7.35 -8.42 14.08
C GLU A 263 6.88 -6.99 13.80
N ILE A 264 6.08 -6.78 12.76
CA ILE A 264 5.46 -5.48 12.46
C ILE A 264 4.55 -5.08 13.62
N LEU A 265 3.75 -5.99 14.16
CA LEU A 265 2.91 -5.73 15.33
C LEU A 265 3.75 -5.39 16.57
N GLU A 266 4.91 -6.01 16.74
CA GLU A 266 5.85 -5.74 17.83
C GLU A 266 6.67 -4.45 17.66
N LEU A 267 6.78 -3.90 16.45
CA LEU A 267 7.42 -2.60 16.24
C LEU A 267 6.77 -1.53 17.14
N VAL A 268 7.62 -0.74 17.79
CA VAL A 268 7.16 0.39 18.59
C VAL A 268 6.43 1.37 17.68
N SER A 269 5.16 1.65 17.99
CA SER A 269 4.43 2.71 17.30
C SER A 269 4.96 4.07 17.69
N ASP A 270 5.07 4.94 16.69
CA ASP A 270 5.43 6.34 16.88
C ASP A 270 4.45 7.20 16.07
N SER A 271 4.09 8.36 16.62
CA SER A 271 3.35 9.39 15.88
C SER A 271 4.18 10.01 14.75
N ASN A 272 5.50 9.92 14.84
CA ASN A 272 6.42 10.33 13.78
C ASN A 272 6.71 9.15 12.85
N MET A 273 6.18 9.24 11.63
CA MET A 273 6.32 8.21 10.60
C MET A 273 7.77 7.99 10.15
N ASP A 274 8.63 9.02 10.20
CA ASP A 274 10.05 8.87 9.89
C ASP A 274 10.76 7.94 10.90
N ASN A 275 10.39 8.00 12.18
CA ASN A 275 10.94 7.11 13.20
C ASN A 275 10.54 5.66 12.93
N ILE A 276 9.30 5.41 12.52
CA ILE A 276 8.85 4.07 12.14
C ILE A 276 9.65 3.56 10.95
N VAL A 277 9.88 4.37 9.92
CA VAL A 277 10.72 3.98 8.77
C VAL A 277 12.14 3.64 9.21
N HIS A 278 12.72 4.41 10.13
CA HIS A 278 14.03 4.07 10.70
C HIS A 278 14.01 2.73 11.46
N LEU A 279 12.95 2.40 12.19
CA LEU A 279 12.81 1.11 12.86
C LEU A 279 12.69 -0.05 11.85
N VAL A 280 11.85 0.11 10.82
CA VAL A 280 11.71 -0.86 9.72
C VAL A 280 13.07 -1.15 9.09
N ARG A 281 13.85 -0.09 8.81
CA ARG A 281 15.19 -0.21 8.22
C ARG A 281 16.21 -0.94 9.08
N ASN A 282 15.97 -1.04 10.38
CA ASN A 282 16.84 -1.74 11.32
C ASN A 282 16.25 -3.09 11.77
N THR A 283 15.23 -3.60 11.07
CA THR A 283 14.57 -4.89 11.34
C THR A 283 14.84 -5.85 10.17
N PRO A 284 15.90 -6.70 10.24
CA PRO A 284 16.37 -7.50 9.09
C PRO A 284 15.34 -8.45 8.50
N SER A 285 14.50 -9.01 9.34
CA SER A 285 13.47 -10.00 9.02
C SER A 285 12.37 -9.47 8.10
N ILE A 286 12.02 -8.17 8.21
CA ILE A 286 11.13 -7.49 7.26
C ILE A 286 11.77 -7.49 5.86
N PHE A 287 13.05 -7.11 5.75
CA PHE A 287 13.74 -7.12 4.45
C PHE A 287 13.88 -8.52 3.86
N ASP A 288 14.10 -9.53 4.70
CA ASP A 288 14.22 -10.90 4.24
C ASP A 288 12.94 -11.40 3.61
N SER A 289 11.77 -11.13 4.19
CA SER A 289 10.51 -11.52 3.57
C SER A 289 10.23 -10.73 2.29
N GLU A 290 10.48 -9.43 2.25
CA GLU A 290 10.40 -8.64 1.02
C GLU A 290 11.26 -9.22 -0.11
N ARG A 291 12.50 -9.63 0.22
CA ARG A 291 13.39 -10.34 -0.70
C ARG A 291 12.80 -11.68 -1.15
N HIS A 292 12.26 -12.49 -0.23
CA HIS A 292 11.62 -13.76 -0.56
C HIS A 292 10.40 -13.58 -1.47
N LYS A 293 9.60 -12.53 -1.25
CA LYS A 293 8.46 -12.17 -2.09
C LYS A 293 8.90 -11.86 -3.51
N VAL A 294 9.93 -11.02 -3.70
CA VAL A 294 10.49 -10.74 -5.03
C VAL A 294 10.99 -12.01 -5.71
N LEU A 295 11.74 -12.86 -4.99
CA LEU A 295 12.25 -14.11 -5.54
C LEU A 295 11.13 -15.07 -5.95
N THR A 296 10.08 -15.20 -5.13
CA THR A 296 8.91 -16.02 -5.41
C THR A 296 8.15 -15.48 -6.62
N GLU A 297 7.91 -14.16 -6.67
CA GLU A 297 7.29 -13.51 -7.82
C GLU A 297 8.10 -13.73 -9.10
N VAL A 298 9.44 -13.74 -9.03
CA VAL A 298 10.31 -14.02 -10.17
C VAL A 298 10.18 -15.46 -10.65
N LEU A 299 10.22 -16.44 -9.73
CA LEU A 299 10.18 -17.87 -10.02
C LEU A 299 8.81 -18.40 -10.46
N ALA A 300 7.72 -17.78 -10.02
CA ALA A 300 6.36 -18.23 -10.30
C ALA A 300 5.83 -17.83 -11.70
N ARG A 301 6.58 -17.01 -12.46
CA ARG A 301 6.12 -16.47 -13.76
C ARG A 301 6.11 -17.54 -14.85
N PRO A 302 4.97 -17.78 -15.53
CA PRO A 302 4.94 -18.61 -16.72
C PRO A 302 5.90 -18.07 -17.80
N GLN A 303 6.52 -18.95 -18.61
CA GLN A 303 7.42 -18.58 -19.72
C GLN A 303 8.72 -17.85 -19.35
N GLN A 304 9.05 -17.73 -18.06
CA GLN A 304 10.25 -17.03 -17.58
C GLN A 304 11.54 -17.47 -18.28
N ALA A 305 11.71 -18.77 -18.57
CA ALA A 305 12.91 -19.28 -19.23
C ALA A 305 13.10 -18.71 -20.65
N LYS A 306 12.01 -18.62 -21.44
CA LYS A 306 12.03 -18.08 -22.80
C LYS A 306 12.26 -16.57 -22.78
N PHE A 307 11.52 -15.85 -21.93
CA PHE A 307 11.71 -14.41 -21.74
C PHE A 307 13.15 -14.10 -21.33
N ARG A 308 13.68 -14.84 -20.34
CA ARG A 308 15.06 -14.72 -19.89
C ARG A 308 16.07 -14.90 -21.02
N GLN A 309 15.92 -15.93 -21.84
CA GLN A 309 16.82 -16.18 -22.96
C GLN A 309 16.82 -15.01 -23.97
N GLN A 310 15.65 -14.46 -24.27
CA GLN A 310 15.51 -13.33 -25.20
C GLN A 310 16.15 -12.06 -24.65
N VAL A 311 15.91 -11.75 -23.37
CA VAL A 311 16.50 -10.58 -22.69
C VAL A 311 18.02 -10.69 -22.67
N LEU A 312 18.58 -11.82 -22.22
CA LEU A 312 20.04 -11.99 -22.19
C LEU A 312 20.66 -11.90 -23.57
N LYS A 313 20.02 -12.47 -24.59
CA LYS A 313 20.48 -12.33 -25.97
C LYS A 313 20.47 -10.86 -26.42
N LYS A 314 19.42 -10.10 -26.09
CA LYS A 314 19.29 -8.69 -26.49
C LYS A 314 20.31 -7.79 -25.79
N TYR A 315 20.62 -8.07 -24.53
CA TYR A 315 21.58 -7.33 -23.71
C TYR A 315 23.02 -7.85 -23.82
N ASN A 316 23.31 -8.81 -24.72
CA ASN A 316 24.61 -9.48 -24.82
C ASN A 316 25.10 -10.02 -23.47
N SER A 317 24.18 -10.58 -22.68
CA SER A 317 24.40 -11.05 -21.30
C SER A 317 25.16 -10.02 -20.46
N THR A 318 24.77 -8.74 -20.51
CA THR A 318 25.42 -7.67 -19.75
C THR A 318 24.39 -6.97 -18.87
N CYS A 319 24.69 -6.83 -17.57
CA CYS A 319 23.89 -6.04 -16.64
C CYS A 319 23.89 -4.56 -17.04
N LEU A 320 22.72 -3.96 -17.17
CA LEU A 320 22.57 -2.56 -17.57
C LEU A 320 23.20 -1.56 -16.58
N MET A 321 23.23 -1.89 -15.29
CA MET A 321 23.73 -0.97 -14.26
C MET A 321 25.19 -1.22 -13.88
N THR A 322 25.64 -2.48 -13.87
CA THR A 322 26.97 -2.84 -13.35
C THR A 322 27.95 -3.28 -14.43
N GLY A 323 27.47 -3.57 -15.65
CA GLY A 323 28.29 -4.17 -16.70
C GLY A 323 28.67 -5.64 -16.47
N GLU A 324 28.19 -6.27 -15.39
CA GLU A 324 28.44 -7.69 -15.10
C GLU A 324 27.99 -8.60 -16.25
N GLN A 325 28.80 -9.60 -16.60
CA GLN A 325 28.56 -10.50 -17.72
C GLN A 325 28.39 -11.98 -17.34
N LEU A 326 28.59 -12.32 -16.06
CA LEU A 326 28.42 -13.67 -15.54
C LEU A 326 26.94 -14.08 -15.59
N SER A 327 26.55 -14.78 -16.65
CA SER A 327 25.17 -15.19 -16.94
C SER A 327 24.39 -15.80 -15.76
N PRO A 328 24.99 -16.66 -14.89
CA PRO A 328 24.30 -17.19 -13.71
C PRO A 328 23.76 -16.15 -12.72
N VAL A 329 24.39 -14.97 -12.62
CA VAL A 329 23.94 -13.89 -11.70
C VAL A 329 23.02 -12.87 -12.38
N LEU A 330 22.79 -12.99 -13.69
CA LEU A 330 21.93 -12.09 -14.45
C LEU A 330 20.49 -12.58 -14.44
N GLN A 331 19.55 -11.65 -14.32
CA GLN A 331 18.11 -11.89 -14.36
C GLN A 331 17.45 -11.00 -15.42
N ALA A 332 16.33 -11.49 -15.96
CA ALA A 332 15.44 -10.71 -16.79
C ALA A 332 14.40 -10.05 -15.89
N CYS A 333 14.55 -8.74 -15.72
CA CYS A 333 13.69 -7.89 -14.92
C CYS A 333 12.60 -7.31 -15.81
N HIS A 334 11.35 -7.33 -15.35
CA HIS A 334 10.29 -6.56 -16.00
C HIS A 334 10.35 -5.11 -15.53
N ILE A 335 10.04 -4.16 -16.39
CA ILE A 335 9.90 -2.75 -15.99
C ILE A 335 8.53 -2.54 -15.35
N ILE A 336 7.45 -2.89 -16.05
CA ILE A 336 6.11 -3.04 -15.49
C ILE A 336 5.97 -4.48 -15.01
N PRO A 337 5.75 -4.74 -13.71
CA PRO A 337 5.60 -6.10 -13.18
C PRO A 337 4.43 -6.86 -13.80
N VAL A 338 4.54 -8.20 -13.82
CA VAL A 338 3.46 -9.08 -14.29
C VAL A 338 2.17 -8.89 -13.49
N LYS A 339 2.26 -8.66 -12.18
CA LYS A 339 1.08 -8.38 -11.32
C LYS A 339 0.35 -7.09 -11.72
N ASP A 340 1.06 -6.16 -12.35
CA ASP A 340 0.54 -4.89 -12.86
C ASP A 340 0.26 -4.96 -14.39
N LYS A 341 0.04 -6.19 -14.91
CA LYS A 341 -0.24 -6.48 -16.33
C LYS A 341 0.92 -6.18 -17.30
N GLY A 342 2.16 -6.19 -16.81
CA GLY A 342 3.34 -6.11 -17.67
C GLY A 342 3.46 -7.29 -18.64
N SER A 343 3.82 -7.00 -19.90
CA SER A 343 4.04 -8.03 -20.91
C SER A 343 5.45 -8.61 -20.86
N ASP A 344 5.62 -9.85 -21.33
CA ASP A 344 6.91 -10.52 -21.56
C ASP A 344 7.64 -9.97 -22.82
N ASP A 345 7.39 -8.72 -23.21
CA ASP A 345 8.06 -8.09 -24.35
C ASP A 345 9.45 -7.59 -23.97
N ILE A 346 10.40 -7.71 -24.91
CA ILE A 346 11.77 -7.22 -24.72
C ILE A 346 11.80 -5.71 -24.39
N SER A 347 10.83 -4.93 -24.90
CA SER A 347 10.73 -3.50 -24.60
C SER A 347 10.28 -3.20 -23.16
N ASN A 348 9.69 -4.17 -22.45
CA ASN A 348 9.33 -4.10 -21.04
C ASN A 348 10.39 -4.78 -20.15
N SER A 349 11.63 -4.92 -20.62
CA SER A 349 12.67 -5.68 -19.92
C SER A 349 13.92 -4.87 -19.59
N LEU A 350 14.61 -5.27 -18.52
CA LEU A 350 15.98 -4.89 -18.20
C LEU A 350 16.78 -6.16 -17.89
N CYS A 351 18.05 -6.21 -18.32
CA CYS A 351 18.99 -7.23 -17.86
C CYS A 351 19.74 -6.69 -16.64
N LEU A 352 19.52 -7.27 -15.46
CA LEU A 352 20.09 -6.80 -14.19
C LEU A 352 20.78 -7.95 -13.46
N ARG A 353 21.81 -7.63 -12.68
CA ARG A 353 22.36 -8.55 -11.67
C ARG A 353 21.27 -8.84 -10.62
N ALA A 354 21.24 -10.05 -10.06
CA ALA A 354 20.12 -10.53 -9.24
C ALA A 354 19.84 -9.64 -8.01
N ASP A 355 20.88 -9.16 -7.33
CA ASP A 355 20.79 -8.20 -6.23
C ASP A 355 20.19 -6.85 -6.68
N ILE A 356 20.63 -6.32 -7.82
CA ILE A 356 20.13 -5.06 -8.40
C ILE A 356 18.66 -5.20 -8.84
N HIS A 357 18.27 -6.36 -9.38
CA HIS A 357 16.87 -6.65 -9.68
C HIS A 357 16.01 -6.66 -8.41
N ILE A 358 16.47 -7.32 -7.34
CA ILE A 358 15.78 -7.29 -6.05
C ILE A 358 15.60 -5.85 -5.57
N LEU A 359 16.67 -5.05 -5.55
CA LEU A 359 16.60 -3.65 -5.13
C LEU A 359 15.70 -2.78 -6.01
N PHE A 360 15.63 -3.07 -7.31
CA PHE A 360 14.74 -2.39 -8.24
C PHE A 360 13.26 -2.75 -8.02
N ASP A 361 12.96 -4.02 -7.71
CA ASP A 361 11.60 -4.48 -7.38
C ASP A 361 11.15 -4.06 -5.97
N LEU A 362 12.08 -3.88 -5.03
CA LEU A 362 11.79 -3.29 -3.72
C LEU A 362 11.68 -1.75 -3.75
N GLY A 363 11.93 -1.12 -4.91
CA GLY A 363 11.85 0.33 -5.07
C GLY A 363 13.04 1.10 -4.49
N HIS A 364 14.11 0.41 -4.06
CA HIS A 364 15.34 1.02 -3.59
C HIS A 364 16.15 1.69 -4.72
N ILE A 365 15.97 1.24 -5.96
CA ILE A 365 16.55 1.83 -7.18
C ILE A 365 15.41 2.20 -8.12
N ARG A 366 15.41 3.43 -8.63
CA ARG A 366 14.42 3.94 -9.58
C ARG A 366 15.13 4.58 -10.77
N ILE A 367 14.56 4.44 -11.96
CA ILE A 367 15.14 4.93 -13.21
C ILE A 367 14.21 6.02 -13.76
N LYS A 368 14.74 7.22 -13.97
CA LYS A 368 14.01 8.27 -14.70
C LYS A 368 14.00 7.97 -16.21
N PRO A 369 13.02 8.48 -16.98
CA PRO A 369 12.98 8.31 -18.43
C PRO A 369 14.27 8.73 -19.16
N GLU A 370 15.02 9.69 -18.61
CA GLU A 370 16.29 10.17 -19.16
C GLU A 370 17.51 9.36 -18.69
N GLY A 371 17.31 8.24 -18.00
CA GLY A 371 18.39 7.35 -17.54
C GLY A 371 19.04 7.72 -16.21
N HIS A 372 18.58 8.78 -15.52
CA HIS A 372 19.09 9.13 -14.19
C HIS A 372 18.56 8.16 -13.13
N LEU A 373 19.46 7.65 -12.29
CA LEU A 373 19.09 6.78 -11.17
C LEU A 373 18.72 7.60 -9.93
N ARG A 374 17.74 7.09 -9.19
CA ARG A 374 17.38 7.56 -7.85
C ARG A 374 17.46 6.38 -6.89
N PHE A 375 18.12 6.64 -5.78
CA PHE A 375 18.37 5.66 -4.73
C PHE A 375 17.61 6.04 -3.46
N SER A 376 17.04 5.04 -2.81
CA SER A 376 16.58 5.15 -1.42
C SER A 376 17.74 5.50 -0.48
N GLU A 377 17.41 5.94 0.72
CA GLU A 377 18.41 6.31 1.72
C GLU A 377 19.29 5.13 2.15
N THR A 378 18.68 3.94 2.27
CA THR A 378 19.38 2.68 2.60
C THR A 378 20.51 2.36 1.61
N ILE A 379 20.27 2.54 0.31
CA ILE A 379 21.30 2.29 -0.71
C ILE A 379 22.44 3.30 -0.64
N LYS A 380 22.12 4.58 -0.38
CA LYS A 380 23.14 5.64 -0.29
C LYS A 380 24.12 5.42 0.86
N GLN A 381 23.72 4.67 1.89
CA GLN A 381 24.55 4.34 3.05
C GLN A 381 25.31 3.02 2.88
N SER A 382 25.05 2.26 1.80
CA SER A 382 25.67 0.95 1.58
C SER A 382 27.07 1.06 0.98
N VAL A 383 28.01 0.29 1.53
CA VAL A 383 29.38 0.16 1.00
C VAL A 383 29.39 -0.58 -0.35
N SER A 384 28.61 -1.65 -0.50
CA SER A 384 28.66 -2.49 -1.72
C SER A 384 27.97 -1.88 -2.93
N TYR A 385 27.13 -0.85 -2.72
CA TYR A 385 26.37 -0.19 -3.78
C TYR A 385 26.76 1.28 -3.97
N SER A 386 27.77 1.78 -3.26
CA SER A 386 28.26 3.16 -3.40
C SER A 386 28.74 3.48 -4.81
N ASP A 387 29.22 2.46 -5.52
CA ASP A 387 29.84 2.60 -6.85
C ASP A 387 28.82 2.41 -7.99
N LEU A 388 27.53 2.24 -7.68
CA LEU A 388 26.50 2.22 -8.71
C LEU A 388 26.48 3.55 -9.47
N PRO A 389 26.32 3.54 -10.80
CA PRO A 389 26.35 4.77 -11.57
C PRO A 389 25.14 5.64 -11.24
N ASN A 390 25.29 6.96 -11.33
CA ASN A 390 24.16 7.88 -11.17
C ASN A 390 23.29 7.99 -12.44
N THR A 391 23.81 7.53 -13.59
CA THR A 391 23.12 7.54 -14.87
C THR A 391 23.40 6.26 -15.65
N ILE A 392 22.44 5.83 -16.45
CA ILE A 392 22.56 4.70 -17.37
C ILE A 392 22.09 5.12 -18.75
N GLN A 393 22.60 4.46 -19.78
CA GLN A 393 22.09 4.58 -21.14
C GLN A 393 20.98 3.54 -21.33
N ILE A 394 19.73 3.99 -21.34
CA ILE A 394 18.58 3.11 -21.58
C ILE A 394 18.61 2.72 -23.06
N PRO A 395 18.66 1.42 -23.41
CA PRO A 395 18.68 1.01 -24.81
C PRO A 395 17.41 1.43 -25.56
N ASP A 396 17.53 1.84 -26.83
CA ASP A 396 16.42 2.38 -27.63
C ASP A 396 15.22 1.42 -27.80
N PHE A 397 15.45 0.11 -27.67
CA PHE A 397 14.39 -0.88 -27.75
C PHE A 397 13.54 -0.94 -26.47
N VAL A 398 14.00 -0.35 -25.37
CA VAL A 398 13.26 -0.28 -24.10
C VAL A 398 12.18 0.79 -24.20
N SER A 399 10.97 0.45 -23.78
CA SER A 399 9.83 1.35 -23.82
C SER A 399 10.00 2.51 -22.83
N SER A 400 10.13 3.73 -23.36
CA SER A 400 10.12 4.95 -22.55
C SER A 400 8.82 5.10 -21.73
N LYS A 401 7.70 4.61 -22.27
CA LYS A 401 6.42 4.55 -21.55
C LYS A 401 6.46 3.61 -20.35
N ALA A 402 7.14 2.46 -20.46
CA ALA A 402 7.30 1.53 -19.34
C ALA A 402 8.19 2.12 -18.24
N ILE A 403 9.30 2.76 -18.62
CA ILE A 403 10.18 3.45 -17.66
C ILE A 403 9.43 4.59 -16.97
N HIS A 404 8.68 5.40 -17.74
CA HIS A 404 7.82 6.45 -17.17
C HIS A 404 6.76 5.89 -16.23
N TRP A 405 6.10 4.77 -16.59
CA TRP A 405 5.14 4.12 -15.71
C TRP A 405 5.79 3.72 -14.38
N ARG A 406 6.94 3.07 -14.43
CA ARG A 406 7.68 2.64 -13.24
C ARG A 406 8.15 3.83 -12.40
N TRP A 407 8.49 4.95 -13.05
CA TRP A 407 8.83 6.21 -12.38
C TRP A 407 7.63 6.94 -11.75
N MET A 408 6.43 6.81 -12.31
CA MET A 408 5.27 7.56 -11.81
C MET A 408 4.37 6.75 -10.87
N TYR A 409 4.29 5.44 -11.05
CA TYR A 409 3.26 4.60 -10.42
C TYR A 409 3.79 3.49 -9.52
N TYR A 410 5.11 3.32 -9.47
CA TYR A 410 5.82 2.41 -8.57
C TYR A 410 6.82 3.19 -7.73
#